data_AF-A0A0K1NZZ6-F1
#
_entry.id   AF-A0A0K1NZZ6-F1
#
_cell.length_a   1.000
_cell.length_b   1.000
_cell.length_c   1.000
_cell.angle_alpha   90.00
_cell.angle_beta   90.00
_cell.angle_gamma   90.00
#
_symmetry.space_group_name_H-M   'P 1'
#
loop_
_entity.id
_entity.type
_entity.pdbx_description
1 polymer ?
#
loop_
_entity_poly.entity_id
_entity_poly.type
_entity_poly.pdbx_seq_one_letter_code
_entity_poly.pdbx_strand_id
1 'polypeptide(L)'
;QTISIAKAGITTVLNSRTSVLAAANPPSGRYDDLKTAQDNIDLQTTILSRFDLIFIVKDIRMYSQDKNIASHIIKIHASADAARSDTRTSKEDNWLKRYIHYCRTVCHPRLSDSAAIMLQENYVKIRQDMRRQANETGETAPIPITVRQLEAIVRLSEALAKMRLSHVANDNHVLEAIRLFNNSTMDAARSGINQHINLTPAMAQAETQIKRRMGIGS
;
A
#
# COMPACT_ATOMS: atom_id res chain seq x y z
N GLN A 1 -21.73 -1.37 -5.19
CA GLN A 1 -20.76 -1.43 -6.31
C GLN A 1 -21.50 -2.00 -7.52
N THR A 2 -21.92 -1.12 -8.42
CA THR A 2 -22.74 -1.44 -9.61
C THR A 2 -22.29 -0.59 -10.79
N ILE A 3 -22.53 -1.07 -12.00
CA ILE A 3 -22.34 -0.31 -13.25
C ILE A 3 -23.70 -0.10 -13.87
N SER A 4 -24.08 1.16 -14.10
CA SER A 4 -25.28 1.53 -14.83
C SER A 4 -24.95 1.74 -16.31
N ILE A 5 -25.65 1.04 -17.19
CA ILE A 5 -25.48 1.16 -18.64
C ILE A 5 -26.79 1.67 -19.20
N ALA A 6 -26.74 2.80 -19.92
CA ALA A 6 -27.83 3.32 -20.73
C ALA A 6 -27.35 3.39 -22.18
N LYS A 7 -27.67 2.37 -22.97
CA LYS A 7 -27.24 2.26 -24.38
C LYS A 7 -28.28 1.50 -25.20
N ALA A 8 -28.52 1.94 -26.44
CA ALA A 8 -29.47 1.32 -27.37
C ALA A 8 -30.89 1.12 -26.78
N GLY A 9 -31.38 2.10 -26.02
CA GLY A 9 -32.71 2.03 -25.39
C GLY A 9 -32.79 1.11 -24.16
N ILE A 10 -31.71 0.43 -23.80
CA ILE A 10 -31.64 -0.42 -22.61
C ILE A 10 -30.97 0.36 -21.49
N THR A 11 -31.69 0.56 -20.40
CA THR A 11 -31.16 1.09 -19.14
C THR A 11 -31.14 -0.04 -18.12
N THR A 12 -29.96 -0.52 -17.74
CA THR A 12 -29.80 -1.62 -16.78
C THR A 12 -28.67 -1.35 -15.79
N VAL A 13 -28.76 -1.97 -14.62
CA VAL A 13 -27.77 -1.87 -13.55
C VAL A 13 -27.20 -3.26 -13.27
N LEU A 14 -25.90 -3.43 -13.51
CA LEU A 14 -25.19 -4.69 -13.33
C LEU A 14 -24.36 -4.67 -12.04
N ASN A 15 -24.27 -5.81 -11.37
CA ASN A 15 -23.41 -5.99 -10.20
C ASN A 15 -21.94 -6.05 -10.62
N SER A 16 -21.09 -5.24 -9.99
CA SER A 16 -19.65 -5.16 -10.28
C SER A 16 -18.78 -5.35 -9.03
N ARG A 17 -19.30 -6.09 -8.04
CA ARG A 17 -18.56 -6.44 -6.82
C ARG A 17 -17.37 -7.34 -7.16
N THR A 18 -16.21 -6.73 -7.35
CA THR A 18 -14.93 -7.41 -7.58
C THR A 18 -13.82 -6.66 -6.84
N SER A 19 -12.77 -7.39 -6.48
CA SER A 19 -11.52 -6.80 -6.01
C SER A 19 -10.67 -6.40 -7.20
N VAL A 20 -10.02 -5.23 -7.14
CA VAL A 20 -9.13 -4.74 -8.20
C VAL A 20 -7.70 -4.87 -7.71
N LEU A 21 -6.87 -5.55 -8.48
CA LEU A 21 -5.41 -5.52 -8.35
C LEU A 21 -4.87 -4.77 -9.56
N ALA A 22 -4.09 -3.72 -9.31
CA ALA A 22 -3.48 -2.89 -10.34
C ALA A 22 -1.97 -2.88 -10.17
N ALA A 23 -1.24 -2.93 -11.28
CA ALA A 23 0.18 -2.68 -11.35
C ALA A 23 0.40 -1.60 -12.41
N ALA A 24 1.20 -0.59 -12.07
CA ALA A 24 1.49 0.53 -12.95
C ALA A 24 2.98 0.88 -12.85
N ASN A 25 3.55 1.32 -13.97
CA ASN A 25 4.90 1.86 -13.99
C ASN A 25 4.85 3.39 -13.89
N PRO A 26 5.86 4.03 -13.26
CA PRO A 26 5.96 5.48 -13.27
C PRO A 26 6.07 6.03 -14.71
N PRO A 27 5.58 7.25 -15.00
CA PRO A 27 5.60 7.85 -16.34
C PRO A 27 6.99 7.94 -16.97
N SER A 28 8.01 8.21 -16.16
CA SER A 28 9.43 8.27 -16.55
C SER A 28 10.09 6.88 -16.68
N GLY A 29 9.35 5.79 -16.47
CA GLY A 29 9.87 4.42 -16.43
C GLY A 29 10.68 4.08 -15.17
N ARG A 30 11.03 5.08 -14.35
CA ARG A 30 11.69 4.93 -13.05
C ARG A 30 11.03 5.85 -12.03
N TYR A 31 10.99 5.37 -10.79
CA TYR A 31 10.52 6.15 -9.64
C TYR A 31 11.55 7.23 -9.32
N ASP A 32 11.11 8.48 -9.22
CA ASP A 32 11.93 9.65 -8.91
C ASP A 32 11.68 10.08 -7.46
N ASP A 33 12.70 9.93 -6.60
CA ASP A 33 12.61 10.25 -5.18
C ASP A 33 12.50 11.74 -4.87
N LEU A 34 12.80 12.61 -5.85
CA LEU A 34 12.69 14.07 -5.73
C LEU A 34 11.27 14.57 -6.01
N LYS A 35 10.40 13.71 -6.56
CA LYS A 35 9.01 14.04 -6.89
C LYS A 35 8.07 13.40 -5.89
N THR A 36 6.92 14.03 -5.67
CA THR A 36 5.90 13.46 -4.80
C THR A 36 5.39 12.12 -5.34
N ALA A 37 4.82 11.29 -4.47
CA ALA A 37 4.18 10.04 -4.89
C ALA A 37 3.08 10.26 -5.93
N GLN A 38 2.37 11.39 -5.85
CA GLN A 38 1.33 11.74 -6.82
C GLN A 38 1.92 12.07 -8.19
N ASP A 39 3.08 12.71 -8.26
CA ASP A 39 3.72 13.01 -9.55
C ASP A 39 4.38 11.78 -10.17
N ASN A 40 4.80 10.83 -9.32
CA ASN A 40 5.35 9.54 -9.75
C ASN A 40 4.29 8.55 -10.23
N ILE A 41 3.02 8.76 -9.84
CA ILE A 41 1.91 7.87 -10.19
C ILE A 41 0.91 8.68 -11.03
N ASP A 42 0.74 8.32 -12.31
CA ASP A 42 -0.21 8.98 -13.23
C ASP A 42 -1.68 8.60 -12.91
N LEU A 43 -2.10 8.82 -11.67
CA LEU A 43 -3.45 8.60 -11.18
C LEU A 43 -3.88 9.77 -10.31
N GLN A 44 -5.12 10.19 -10.49
CA GLN A 44 -5.72 11.21 -9.64
C GLN A 44 -5.80 10.74 -8.19
N THR A 45 -5.62 11.67 -7.25
CA THR A 45 -5.78 11.43 -5.80
C THR A 45 -7.15 10.83 -5.45
N THR A 46 -8.17 11.13 -6.24
CA THR A 46 -9.52 10.54 -6.09
C THR A 46 -9.50 9.03 -6.32
N ILE A 47 -8.71 8.52 -7.27
CA ILE A 47 -8.54 7.10 -7.56
C ILE A 47 -7.63 6.46 -6.52
N LEU A 48 -6.51 7.11 -6.17
CA LEU A 48 -5.59 6.62 -5.14
C LEU A 48 -6.30 6.42 -3.79
N SER A 49 -7.21 7.34 -3.42
CA SER A 49 -8.01 7.22 -2.19
C SER A 49 -8.97 6.02 -2.14
N ARG A 50 -9.19 5.33 -3.28
CA ARG A 50 -10.06 4.14 -3.38
C ARG A 50 -9.27 2.83 -3.29
N PHE A 51 -7.95 2.89 -3.35
CA PHE A 51 -7.12 1.73 -3.07
C PHE A 51 -6.87 1.62 -1.57
N ASP A 52 -6.99 0.39 -1.08
CA ASP A 52 -6.83 0.07 0.35
C ASP A 52 -5.35 0.03 0.75
N LEU A 53 -4.52 -0.52 -0.14
CA LEU A 53 -3.08 -0.66 0.02
C LEU A 53 -2.40 -0.24 -1.26
N ILE A 54 -1.38 0.61 -1.14
CA ILE A 54 -0.53 1.04 -2.25
C ILE A 54 0.90 0.66 -1.90
N PHE A 55 1.54 -0.14 -2.75
CA PHE A 55 2.93 -0.56 -2.56
C PHE A 55 3.80 0.09 -3.63
N ILE A 56 4.82 0.81 -3.20
CA ILE A 56 5.85 1.34 -4.10
C ILE A 56 7.03 0.38 -4.07
N VAL A 57 7.28 -0.27 -5.20
CA VAL A 57 8.43 -1.17 -5.35
C VAL A 57 9.52 -0.41 -6.09
N LYS A 58 10.61 -0.09 -5.38
CA LYS A 58 11.77 0.58 -5.94
C LYS A 58 12.85 -0.43 -6.29
N ASP A 59 13.49 -0.21 -7.44
CA ASP A 59 14.62 -1.00 -7.92
C ASP A 59 15.93 -0.39 -7.39
N ILE A 60 16.30 -0.79 -6.17
CA ILE A 60 17.52 -0.34 -5.49
C ILE A 60 18.67 -1.28 -5.87
N ARG A 61 19.75 -0.73 -6.42
CA ARG A 61 20.92 -1.51 -6.86
C ARG A 61 21.83 -1.84 -5.69
N MET A 62 21.71 -3.07 -5.18
CA MET A 62 22.52 -3.55 -4.07
C MET A 62 23.18 -4.88 -4.44
N TYR A 63 24.53 -4.89 -4.50
CA TYR A 63 25.31 -6.04 -4.97
C TYR A 63 24.95 -7.37 -4.29
N SER A 64 24.74 -7.36 -2.96
CA SER A 64 24.38 -8.55 -2.20
C SER A 64 23.00 -9.10 -2.56
N GLN A 65 22.01 -8.22 -2.70
CA GLN A 65 20.64 -8.60 -3.10
C GLN A 65 20.61 -9.07 -4.55
N ASP A 66 21.26 -8.35 -5.46
CA ASP A 66 21.36 -8.69 -6.87
C ASP A 66 22.02 -10.06 -7.06
N LYS A 67 23.07 -10.37 -6.29
CA LYS A 67 23.72 -11.68 -6.31
C LYS A 67 22.79 -12.81 -5.86
N ASN A 68 21.99 -12.57 -4.82
CA ASN A 68 21.02 -13.55 -4.32
C ASN A 68 19.91 -13.81 -5.34
N ILE A 69 19.37 -12.73 -5.93
CA ILE A 69 18.34 -12.81 -6.96
C ILE A 69 18.88 -13.54 -8.19
N ALA A 70 20.07 -13.15 -8.68
CA ALA A 70 20.71 -13.81 -9.81
C ALA A 70 20.98 -15.29 -9.55
N SER A 71 21.51 -15.65 -8.36
CA SER A 71 21.73 -17.05 -7.98
C SER A 71 20.43 -17.85 -7.98
N HIS A 72 19.34 -17.28 -7.46
CA HIS A 72 18.04 -17.92 -7.45
C HIS A 72 17.47 -18.13 -8.86
N ILE A 73 17.53 -17.11 -9.71
CA ILE A 73 17.07 -17.19 -11.11
C ILE A 73 17.85 -18.27 -11.87
N ILE A 74 19.18 -18.27 -11.76
CA ILE A 74 20.03 -19.28 -12.41
C ILE A 74 19.67 -20.68 -11.93
N LYS A 75 19.43 -20.88 -10.62
CA LYS A 75 19.00 -22.18 -10.07
C LYS A 75 17.66 -22.63 -10.63
N ILE A 76 16.69 -21.73 -10.76
CA ILE A 76 15.39 -22.04 -11.36
C ILE A 76 15.56 -22.47 -12.82
N HIS A 77 16.32 -21.72 -13.62
CA HIS A 77 16.54 -22.06 -15.03
C HIS A 77 17.36 -23.33 -15.21
N ALA A 78 18.36 -23.57 -14.36
CA ALA A 78 19.15 -24.81 -14.37
C ALA A 78 18.31 -26.03 -13.93
N SER A 79 17.30 -25.82 -13.08
CA SER A 79 16.40 -26.88 -12.60
C SER A 79 15.09 -26.95 -13.39
N ALA A 80 14.87 -26.08 -14.39
CA ALA A 80 13.60 -25.97 -15.12
C ALA A 80 13.28 -27.25 -15.91
N ASP A 81 14.31 -27.97 -16.37
CA ASP A 81 14.15 -29.28 -16.99
C ASP A 81 13.81 -30.41 -15.98
N ALA A 82 14.17 -30.24 -14.69
CA ALA A 82 13.80 -31.18 -13.62
C ALA A 82 12.41 -30.87 -13.01
N ALA A 83 12.03 -29.58 -12.95
CA ALA A 83 10.82 -29.09 -12.31
C ALA A 83 9.51 -29.35 -13.09
N ARG A 84 9.59 -29.74 -14.38
CA ARG A 84 8.42 -30.21 -15.16
C ARG A 84 7.75 -31.46 -14.55
N SER A 85 8.42 -32.14 -13.62
CA SER A 85 7.92 -33.34 -12.93
C SER A 85 7.45 -33.10 -11.49
N ASP A 86 7.52 -31.86 -10.98
CA ASP A 86 7.33 -31.63 -9.54
C ASP A 86 5.84 -31.55 -9.16
N THR A 87 5.27 -32.74 -8.96
CA THR A 87 3.86 -32.96 -8.58
C THR A 87 3.53 -32.32 -7.22
N ARG A 88 4.55 -32.00 -6.40
CA ARG A 88 4.37 -31.38 -5.07
C ARG A 88 3.87 -29.94 -5.18
N THR A 89 4.50 -29.11 -6.01
CA THR A 89 4.10 -27.71 -6.23
C THR A 89 2.65 -27.60 -6.72
N SER A 90 2.26 -28.47 -7.66
CA SER A 90 0.89 -28.52 -8.17
C SER A 90 -0.15 -28.94 -7.12
N LYS A 91 0.21 -29.82 -6.17
CA LYS A 91 -0.66 -30.25 -5.08
C LYS A 91 -0.83 -29.16 -4.02
N GLU A 92 0.25 -28.48 -3.65
CA GLU A 92 0.23 -27.37 -2.68
C GLU A 92 -0.56 -26.18 -3.21
N ASP A 93 -0.38 -25.81 -4.48
CA ASP A 93 -1.14 -24.75 -5.15
C ASP A 93 -2.65 -25.04 -5.16
N ASN A 94 -3.02 -26.29 -5.40
CA ASN A 94 -4.42 -26.70 -5.41
C ASN A 94 -5.02 -26.69 -3.99
N TRP A 95 -4.25 -27.08 -2.98
CA TRP A 95 -4.70 -26.97 -1.59
C TRP A 95 -4.92 -25.52 -1.17
N LEU A 96 -4.00 -24.59 -1.48
CA LEU A 96 -4.13 -23.19 -1.07
C LEU A 96 -5.35 -22.53 -1.72
N LYS A 97 -5.61 -22.82 -3.00
CA LYS A 97 -6.84 -22.38 -3.69
C LYS A 97 -8.10 -22.87 -2.98
N ARG A 98 -8.14 -24.15 -2.60
CA ARG A 98 -9.25 -24.74 -1.85
C ARG A 98 -9.38 -24.14 -0.45
N TYR A 99 -8.27 -23.87 0.23
CA TYR A 99 -8.25 -23.23 1.55
C TYR A 99 -8.81 -21.81 1.49
N ILE A 100 -8.34 -20.99 0.54
CA ILE A 100 -8.85 -19.63 0.34
C ILE A 100 -10.35 -19.67 0.00
N HIS A 101 -10.78 -20.60 -0.86
CA HIS A 101 -12.20 -20.77 -1.17
C HIS A 101 -13.01 -21.10 0.08
N TYR A 102 -12.54 -22.05 0.90
CA TYR A 102 -13.18 -22.43 2.15
C TYR A 102 -13.27 -21.27 3.15
N CYS A 103 -12.19 -20.51 3.34
CA CYS A 103 -12.20 -19.33 4.20
C CYS A 103 -13.21 -18.27 3.72
N ARG A 104 -13.38 -18.10 2.40
CA ARG A 104 -14.33 -17.14 1.82
C ARG A 104 -15.79 -17.56 1.99
N THR A 105 -16.09 -18.86 1.98
CA THR A 105 -17.47 -19.38 2.04
C THR A 105 -17.95 -19.60 3.47
N VAL A 106 -17.07 -20.03 4.37
CA VAL A 106 -17.45 -20.42 5.74
C VAL A 106 -17.26 -19.27 6.72
N CYS A 107 -16.16 -18.52 6.61
CA CYS A 107 -15.78 -17.54 7.62
C CYS A 107 -16.17 -16.10 7.22
N HIS A 108 -17.05 -15.52 8.03
CA HIS A 108 -17.52 -14.14 7.91
C HIS A 108 -17.23 -13.38 9.21
N PRO A 109 -15.97 -12.95 9.42
CA PRO A 109 -15.58 -12.35 10.68
C PRO A 109 -16.30 -11.04 10.96
N ARG A 110 -16.43 -10.73 12.25
CA ARG A 110 -16.92 -9.45 12.76
C ARG A 110 -15.90 -8.87 13.73
N LEU A 111 -15.84 -7.55 13.77
CA LEU A 111 -14.95 -6.84 14.67
C LEU A 111 -15.39 -7.04 16.12
N SER A 112 -14.45 -7.27 17.04
CA SER A 112 -14.74 -7.22 18.48
C SER A 112 -14.89 -5.77 18.94
N ASP A 113 -15.59 -5.55 20.06
CA ASP A 113 -15.76 -4.20 20.61
C ASP A 113 -14.42 -3.56 21.00
N SER A 114 -13.50 -4.35 21.57
CA SER A 114 -12.12 -3.90 21.89
C SER A 114 -11.38 -3.44 20.63
N ALA A 115 -11.48 -4.21 19.54
CA ALA A 115 -10.85 -3.89 18.27
C ALA A 115 -11.47 -2.63 17.62
N ALA A 116 -12.78 -2.42 17.79
CA ALA A 116 -13.48 -1.22 17.33
C ALA A 116 -12.98 0.05 18.01
N ILE A 117 -12.83 0.01 19.34
CA ILE A 117 -12.27 1.12 20.13
C ILE A 117 -10.83 1.40 19.69
N MET A 118 -10.01 0.35 19.57
CA MET A 118 -8.62 0.48 19.11
C MET A 118 -8.51 1.13 17.72
N LEU A 119 -9.38 0.76 16.77
CA LEU A 119 -9.40 1.37 15.43
C LEU A 119 -9.77 2.84 15.48
N GLN A 120 -10.78 3.20 16.27
CA GLN A 120 -11.23 4.59 16.41
C GLN A 120 -10.10 5.47 16.94
N GLU A 121 -9.44 5.04 18.01
CA GLU A 121 -8.32 5.78 18.60
C GLU A 121 -7.16 5.94 17.62
N ASN A 122 -6.76 4.87 16.94
CA ASN A 122 -5.66 4.92 15.97
C ASN A 122 -5.99 5.82 14.77
N TYR A 123 -7.22 5.77 14.27
CA TYR A 123 -7.66 6.62 13.16
C TYR A 123 -7.60 8.11 13.52
N VAL A 124 -8.07 8.47 14.72
CA VAL A 124 -8.00 9.86 15.21
C VAL A 124 -6.55 10.31 15.36
N LYS A 125 -5.68 9.47 15.96
CA LYS A 125 -4.25 9.74 16.12
C LYS A 125 -3.58 10.01 14.78
N ILE A 126 -3.76 9.10 13.81
CA ILE A 126 -3.20 9.23 12.46
C ILE A 126 -3.64 10.55 11.79
N ARG A 127 -4.91 10.93 11.93
CA ARG A 127 -5.44 12.18 11.36
C ARG A 127 -4.91 13.43 12.06
N GLN A 128 -4.70 13.37 13.39
CA GLN A 128 -4.09 14.46 14.15
C GLN A 128 -2.63 14.65 13.75
N ASP A 129 -1.86 13.57 13.64
CA ASP A 129 -0.44 13.60 13.26
C ASP A 129 -0.25 14.21 11.87
N MET A 130 -1.08 13.84 10.91
CA MET A 130 -1.01 14.45 9.56
C MET A 130 -1.37 15.93 9.55
N ARG A 131 -2.37 16.37 10.35
CA ARG A 131 -2.71 17.79 10.45
C ARG A 131 -1.58 18.59 11.08
N ARG A 132 -0.93 18.03 12.08
CA ARG A 132 0.24 18.63 12.72
C ARG A 132 1.38 18.77 11.73
N GLN A 133 1.69 17.71 10.97
CA GLN A 133 2.71 17.76 9.92
C GLN A 133 2.40 18.83 8.88
N ALA A 134 1.17 18.89 8.37
CA ALA A 134 0.77 19.89 7.39
C ALA A 134 0.89 21.34 7.92
N ASN A 135 0.63 21.56 9.20
CA ASN A 135 0.81 22.87 9.82
C ASN A 135 2.29 23.24 10.03
N GLU A 136 3.13 22.25 10.32
CA GLU A 136 4.57 22.44 10.58
C GLU A 136 5.38 22.62 9.28
N THR A 137 5.08 21.84 8.24
CA THR A 137 5.80 21.90 6.95
C THR A 137 5.13 22.82 5.92
N GLY A 138 3.87 23.19 6.13
CA GLY A 138 3.06 23.93 5.15
C GLY A 138 2.67 23.09 3.91
N GLU A 139 3.06 21.82 3.86
CA GLU A 139 2.82 20.91 2.75
C GLU A 139 1.73 19.90 3.10
N THR A 140 0.68 19.86 2.29
CA THR A 140 -0.37 18.84 2.43
C THR A 140 0.14 17.48 1.96
N ALA A 141 -0.14 16.43 2.75
CA ALA A 141 0.17 15.06 2.36
C ALA A 141 -0.40 14.73 0.96
N PRO A 142 0.37 14.08 0.06
CA PRO A 142 -0.07 13.78 -1.31
C PRO A 142 -1.33 12.89 -1.37
N ILE A 143 -1.55 12.07 -0.34
CA ILE A 143 -2.70 11.16 -0.25
C ILE A 143 -3.53 11.53 0.99
N PRO A 144 -4.77 12.06 0.80
CA PRO A 144 -5.61 12.44 1.93
C PRO A 144 -6.15 11.19 2.66
N ILE A 145 -6.04 11.17 3.99
CA ILE A 145 -6.67 10.14 4.82
C ILE A 145 -8.16 10.42 4.93
N THR A 146 -8.95 9.58 4.27
CA THR A 146 -10.41 9.65 4.25
C THR A 146 -11.03 8.51 5.05
N VAL A 147 -12.36 8.54 5.24
CA VAL A 147 -13.12 7.44 5.87
C VAL A 147 -12.93 6.13 5.11
N ARG A 148 -12.64 6.18 3.80
CA ARG A 148 -12.32 4.98 2.99
C ARG A 148 -11.10 4.22 3.51
N GLN A 149 -10.12 4.93 4.06
CA GLN A 149 -8.94 4.29 4.63
C GLN A 149 -9.25 3.60 5.96
N LEU A 150 -10.18 4.14 6.75
CA LEU A 150 -10.70 3.42 7.92
C LEU A 150 -11.45 2.14 7.49
N GLU A 151 -12.32 2.24 6.49
CA GLU A 151 -13.01 1.07 5.91
C GLU A 151 -12.03 0.04 5.31
N ALA A 152 -10.91 0.50 4.75
CA ALA A 152 -9.83 -0.36 4.26
C ALA A 152 -9.17 -1.13 5.41
N ILE A 153 -8.81 -0.47 6.50
CA ILE A 153 -8.21 -1.12 7.68
C ILE A 153 -9.19 -2.14 8.28
N VAL A 154 -10.48 -1.80 8.40
CA VAL A 154 -11.51 -2.76 8.86
C VAL A 154 -11.54 -4.00 7.96
N ARG A 155 -11.60 -3.82 6.63
CA ARG A 155 -11.59 -4.93 5.67
C ARG A 155 -10.32 -5.78 5.75
N LEU A 156 -9.17 -5.17 6.02
CA LEU A 156 -7.91 -5.88 6.24
C LEU A 156 -7.93 -6.69 7.53
N SER A 157 -8.41 -6.13 8.63
CA SER A 157 -8.53 -6.86 9.91
C SER A 157 -9.47 -8.05 9.78
N GLU A 158 -10.60 -7.88 9.10
CA GLU A 158 -11.53 -8.99 8.79
C GLU A 158 -10.88 -10.02 7.86
N ALA A 159 -10.12 -9.60 6.85
CA ALA A 159 -9.41 -10.52 5.96
C ALA A 159 -8.35 -11.34 6.71
N LEU A 160 -7.60 -10.72 7.63
CA LEU A 160 -6.61 -11.42 8.47
C LEU A 160 -7.27 -12.43 9.41
N ALA A 161 -8.38 -12.07 10.05
CA ALA A 161 -9.17 -13.00 10.85
C ALA A 161 -9.70 -14.17 10.01
N LYS A 162 -10.19 -13.87 8.80
CA LYS A 162 -10.69 -14.87 7.84
C LYS A 162 -9.61 -15.85 7.41
N MET A 163 -8.38 -15.40 7.17
CA MET A 163 -7.24 -16.26 6.83
C MET A 163 -6.89 -17.24 7.95
N ARG A 164 -7.15 -16.87 9.21
CA ARG A 164 -6.98 -17.70 10.41
C ARG A 164 -8.23 -18.49 10.79
N LEU A 165 -9.28 -18.49 9.95
CA LEU A 165 -10.58 -19.11 10.23
C LEU A 165 -11.23 -18.64 11.55
N SER A 166 -10.90 -17.42 12.00
CA SER A 166 -11.53 -16.81 13.18
C SER A 166 -12.77 -16.04 12.77
N HIS A 167 -13.89 -16.30 13.44
CA HIS A 167 -15.14 -15.55 13.27
C HIS A 167 -15.14 -14.17 13.95
N VAL A 168 -14.09 -13.86 14.74
CA VAL A 168 -13.94 -12.57 15.42
C VAL A 168 -12.60 -11.95 15.06
N ALA A 169 -12.62 -10.69 14.65
CA ALA A 169 -11.44 -9.89 14.39
C ALA A 169 -11.01 -9.18 15.69
N ASN A 170 -10.05 -9.80 16.38
CA ASN A 170 -9.42 -9.27 17.59
C ASN A 170 -8.40 -8.17 17.31
N ASP A 171 -7.96 -7.52 18.38
CA ASP A 171 -6.97 -6.45 18.45
C ASP A 171 -5.66 -6.78 17.71
N ASN A 172 -5.21 -8.04 17.78
CA ASN A 172 -4.02 -8.50 17.05
C ASN A 172 -4.18 -8.38 15.52
N HIS A 173 -5.39 -8.58 14.97
CA HIS A 173 -5.65 -8.40 13.55
C HIS A 173 -5.70 -6.93 13.17
N VAL A 174 -6.17 -6.07 14.08
CA VAL A 174 -6.15 -4.61 13.91
C VAL A 174 -4.71 -4.08 13.89
N LEU A 175 -3.89 -4.48 14.86
CA LEU A 175 -2.48 -4.11 14.92
C LEU A 175 -1.73 -4.49 13.63
N GLU A 176 -1.92 -5.72 13.15
CA GLU A 176 -1.31 -6.15 11.89
C GLU A 176 -1.85 -5.40 10.67
N ALA A 177 -3.15 -5.10 10.62
CA ALA A 177 -3.73 -4.31 9.55
C ALA A 177 -3.17 -2.88 9.53
N ILE A 178 -3.01 -2.25 10.69
CA ILE A 178 -2.39 -0.92 10.82
C ILE A 178 -0.92 -0.98 10.40
N ARG A 179 -0.16 -2.00 10.81
CA ARG A 179 1.23 -2.18 10.39
C ARG A 179 1.35 -2.28 8.87
N LEU A 180 0.48 -3.07 8.22
CA LEU A 180 0.43 -3.18 6.77
C LEU A 180 0.05 -1.87 6.09
N PHE A 181 -0.93 -1.16 6.63
CA PHE A 181 -1.35 0.15 6.13
C PHE A 181 -0.22 1.19 6.22
N ASN A 182 0.51 1.22 7.34
CA ASN A 182 1.63 2.12 7.54
C ASN A 182 2.77 1.84 6.55
N ASN A 183 3.12 0.56 6.37
CA ASN A 183 4.20 0.14 5.47
C ASN A 183 3.85 0.23 3.97
N SER A 184 2.56 0.40 3.65
CA SER A 184 2.09 0.52 2.26
C SER A 184 1.71 1.97 1.97
N THR A 185 0.48 2.35 2.28
CA THR A 185 -0.13 3.62 1.90
C THR A 185 0.54 4.82 2.57
N MET A 186 0.93 4.72 3.86
CA MET A 186 1.62 5.84 4.52
C MET A 186 3.06 6.00 4.06
N ASP A 187 3.79 4.90 3.88
CA ASP A 187 5.14 4.93 3.32
C ASP A 187 5.13 5.43 1.86
N ALA A 188 4.14 5.00 1.08
CA ALA A 188 3.89 5.50 -0.26
C ALA A 188 3.59 7.01 -0.25
N ALA A 189 2.75 7.50 0.67
CA ALA A 189 2.44 8.93 0.77
C ALA A 189 3.66 9.79 1.16
N ARG A 190 4.61 9.23 1.92
CA ARG A 190 5.86 9.90 2.32
C ARG A 190 6.97 9.77 1.27
N SER A 191 6.93 8.71 0.47
CA SER A 191 7.89 8.44 -0.59
C SER A 191 7.79 9.51 -1.67
N GLY A 192 8.74 10.45 -1.68
CA GLY A 192 8.80 11.52 -2.66
C GLY A 192 9.15 12.89 -2.09
N ILE A 193 9.14 13.03 -0.76
CA ILE A 193 9.64 14.22 -0.08
C ILE A 193 10.66 13.74 0.97
N ASN A 194 11.90 13.57 0.49
CA ASN A 194 13.14 13.40 1.27
C ASN A 194 13.08 12.52 2.53
N GLN A 195 13.27 11.22 2.38
CA GLN A 195 13.82 10.36 3.45
C GLN A 195 15.34 10.12 3.33
N HIS A 196 16.01 10.72 2.33
CA HIS A 196 17.46 10.66 2.17
C HIS A 196 18.11 12.04 2.11
N ILE A 197 17.70 12.92 3.02
CA ILE A 197 18.65 13.89 3.56
C ILE A 197 18.72 13.64 5.05
N ASN A 198 19.60 12.72 5.45
CA ASN A 198 20.33 12.93 6.71
C ASN A 198 21.09 14.25 6.50
N LEU A 199 20.43 15.39 6.72
CA LEU A 199 21.14 16.65 6.82
C LEU A 199 22.01 16.48 8.05
N THR A 200 23.31 16.26 7.81
CA THR A 200 24.28 16.59 8.84
C THR A 200 23.96 18.03 9.27
N PRO A 201 24.04 18.37 10.58
CA PRO A 201 23.70 19.70 11.06
C PRO A 201 24.47 20.82 10.32
N ALA A 202 25.61 20.50 9.71
CA ALA A 202 26.36 21.37 8.82
C ALA A 202 25.63 21.73 7.51
N MET A 203 24.92 20.79 6.89
CA MET A 203 24.18 21.03 5.63
C MET A 203 22.92 21.87 5.87
N ALA A 204 22.25 21.71 7.03
CA ALA A 204 21.10 22.53 7.39
C ALA A 204 21.49 24.00 7.62
N GLN A 205 22.66 24.22 8.22
CA GLN A 205 23.26 25.55 8.37
C GLN A 205 23.66 26.14 7.02
N ALA A 206 24.24 25.34 6.12
CA ALA A 206 24.59 25.80 4.77
C ALA A 206 23.34 26.21 3.97
N GLU A 207 22.24 25.47 4.04
CA GLU A 207 21.00 25.81 3.33
C GLU A 207 20.37 27.10 3.86
N THR A 208 20.37 27.31 5.19
CA THR A 208 19.91 28.58 5.78
C THR A 208 20.81 29.75 5.39
N GLN A 209 22.12 29.52 5.26
CA GLN A 209 23.08 30.54 4.84
C GLN A 209 22.95 30.89 3.35
N ILE A 210 22.64 29.90 2.50
CA ILE A 210 22.38 30.11 1.07
C ILE A 210 21.04 30.82 0.87
N LYS A 211 19.97 30.41 1.56
CA LYS A 211 18.66 31.12 1.52
C LYS A 211 18.76 32.57 1.99
N ARG A 212 19.60 32.86 3.00
CA ARG A 212 19.91 34.25 3.43
C ARG A 212 20.70 35.05 2.39
N ARG A 213 21.53 34.40 1.56
CA ARG A 213 22.30 35.07 0.50
C ARG A 213 21.52 35.28 -0.78
N MET A 214 20.54 34.42 -1.08
CA MET A 214 19.71 34.55 -2.29
C MET A 214 18.53 35.51 -2.11
N GLY A 215 18.25 35.96 -0.89
CA GLY A 215 17.23 36.95 -0.59
C GLY A 215 17.69 38.41 -0.78
N ILE A 216 18.41 38.74 -1.86
CA ILE A 216 18.57 40.12 -2.34
C ILE A 216 18.74 40.07 -3.87
N GLY A 217 17.67 40.38 -4.62
CA GLY A 217 17.80 40.80 -6.02
C GLY A 217 16.74 40.28 -6.98
N SER A 218 15.83 41.18 -7.34
CA SER A 218 14.79 41.21 -8.41
C SER A 218 13.63 40.23 -8.32
#